data_AF-A0A6L7GIQ4-F1
#
_entry.id   AF-A0A6L7GIQ4-F1
#
_cell.length_a   1.000
_cell.length_b   1.000
_cell.length_c   1.000
_cell.angle_alpha   90.00
_cell.angle_beta   90.00
_cell.angle_gamma   90.00
#
_symmetry.space_group_name_H-M   'P 1'
#
loop_
_entity.id
_entity.type
_entity.pdbx_description
1 polymer ?
#
loop_
_entity_poly.entity_id
_entity_poly.type
_entity_poly.pdbx_seq_one_letter_code
_entity_poly.pdbx_strand_id
1 'polypeptide(L)'
;MTTVKDYQNAIEREFRHWPNADFEFGRTRRHRKVVMRFNNKVGIGIFPNSGSDWRGIPNAISDVRKSLRKMGATRQKNANDN
;
A
#
# COMPACT_ATOMS: atom_id res chain seq x y z
N MET A 1 9.63 7.02 -16.18
CA MET A 1 8.17 6.76 -16.24
C MET A 1 7.86 5.69 -15.22
N THR A 2 6.96 5.96 -14.28
CA THR A 2 6.76 5.07 -13.12
C THR A 2 5.85 3.91 -13.52
N THR A 3 6.35 2.68 -13.41
CA THR A 3 5.60 1.49 -13.84
C THR A 3 4.84 0.87 -12.69
N VAL A 4 3.88 -0.01 -12.99
CA VAL A 4 3.17 -0.78 -11.94
C VAL A 4 4.12 -1.52 -11.02
N LYS A 5 5.25 -2.01 -11.56
CA LYS A 5 6.21 -2.79 -10.80
C LYS A 5 6.86 -1.94 -9.71
N ASP A 6 7.08 -0.65 -9.97
CA ASP A 6 7.54 0.31 -8.97
C ASP A 6 6.51 0.51 -7.84
N TYR A 7 5.23 0.62 -8.19
CA TYR A 7 4.15 0.69 -7.19
C TYR A 7 4.08 -0.57 -6.33
N GLN A 8 4.11 -1.74 -6.96
CA GLN A 8 4.08 -3.02 -6.24
C GLN A 8 5.28 -3.15 -5.30
N ASN A 9 6.49 -2.82 -5.78
CA ASN A 9 7.70 -2.90 -4.98
C ASN A 9 7.67 -1.93 -3.79
N ALA A 10 7.19 -0.70 -4.01
CA ALA A 10 7.08 0.29 -2.93
C ALA A 10 6.02 -0.10 -1.88
N ILE A 11 4.90 -0.67 -2.33
CA ILE A 11 3.86 -1.21 -1.46
C ILE A 11 4.39 -2.41 -0.66
N GLU A 12 5.07 -3.36 -1.30
CA GLU A 12 5.67 -4.52 -0.63
C GLU A 12 6.67 -4.08 0.45
N ARG A 13 7.55 -3.11 0.15
CA ARG A 13 8.48 -2.54 1.12
C ARG A 13 7.74 -1.92 2.30
N GLU A 14 6.62 -1.25 2.05
CA GLU A 14 5.81 -0.72 3.13
C GLU A 14 5.24 -1.85 4.00
N PHE A 15 4.64 -2.88 3.41
CA PHE A 15 4.06 -4.02 4.15
C PHE A 15 5.07 -4.73 5.06
N ARG A 16 6.37 -4.75 4.73
CA ARG A 16 7.41 -5.26 5.63
C ARG A 16 7.44 -4.54 6.98
N HIS A 17 6.96 -3.30 7.06
CA HIS A 17 6.86 -2.55 8.32
C HIS A 17 5.56 -2.83 9.09
N TRP A 18 4.66 -3.67 8.59
CA TRP A 18 3.37 -3.97 9.22
C TRP A 18 3.29 -5.47 9.51
N PRO A 19 3.82 -5.94 10.65
CA PRO A 19 3.68 -7.34 11.03
C PRO A 19 2.20 -7.70 11.17
N ASN A 20 1.82 -8.89 10.73
CA ASN A 20 0.44 -9.41 10.70
C ASN A 20 -0.52 -8.75 9.69
N ALA A 21 -0.01 -7.92 8.77
CA ALA A 21 -0.80 -7.43 7.63
C ALA A 21 -0.56 -8.31 6.40
N ASP A 22 -1.63 -8.91 5.89
CA ASP A 22 -1.63 -9.64 4.64
C ASP A 22 -2.00 -8.70 3.49
N PHE A 23 -1.43 -8.93 2.30
CA PHE A 23 -1.71 -8.11 1.13
C PHE A 23 -1.90 -8.95 -0.12
N GLU A 24 -2.88 -8.56 -0.92
CA GLU A 24 -3.22 -9.25 -2.16
C GLU A 24 -3.41 -8.22 -3.27
N PHE A 25 -2.59 -8.30 -4.31
CA PHE A 25 -2.74 -7.44 -5.47
C PHE A 25 -3.88 -7.95 -6.35
N GLY A 26 -4.90 -7.13 -6.50
CA GLY A 26 -6.02 -7.37 -7.40
C GLY A 26 -6.01 -6.44 -8.60
N ARG A 27 -6.74 -6.84 -9.64
CA ARG A 27 -7.06 -5.97 -10.77
C ARG A 27 -8.57 -5.87 -10.90
N THR A 28 -9.07 -4.67 -11.14
CA THR A 28 -10.45 -4.44 -11.62
C THR A 28 -10.41 -3.95 -13.07
N ARG A 29 -11.55 -3.89 -13.75
CA ARG A 29 -11.66 -3.51 -15.18
C ARG A 29 -10.86 -2.26 -15.57
N ARG A 30 -10.77 -1.25 -14.70
CA ARG A 30 -10.10 0.04 -14.98
C ARG A 30 -8.94 0.40 -14.05
N HIS A 31 -8.88 -0.20 -12.86
CA HIS A 31 -7.93 0.19 -11.81
C HIS A 31 -7.27 -1.03 -11.17
N ARG A 32 -6.03 -0.87 -10.69
CA ARG A 32 -5.40 -1.88 -9.84
C ARG A 32 -5.75 -1.59 -8.39
N LYS A 33 -5.92 -2.65 -7.62
CA LYS A 33 -6.24 -2.57 -6.20
C LYS A 33 -5.28 -3.43 -5.40
N VAL A 34 -5.03 -3.03 -4.18
CA VAL A 34 -4.36 -3.86 -3.17
C VAL A 34 -5.36 -4.09 -2.06
N VAL A 35 -5.69 -5.36 -1.82
CA VAL A 35 -6.53 -5.78 -0.72
C VAL A 35 -5.60 -6.01 0.46
N MET A 36 -5.84 -5.29 1.54
CA MET A 36 -5.14 -5.44 2.82
C MET A 36 -6.02 -6.26 3.74
N ARG A 37 -5.47 -7.28 4.41
CA ARG A 37 -6.19 -7.98 5.49
C ARG A 37 -5.39 -7.85 6.77
N PHE A 38 -6.03 -7.36 7.84
CA PHE A 38 -5.40 -7.23 9.15
C PHE A 38 -6.42 -7.54 10.24
N ASN A 39 -6.11 -8.51 11.11
CA ASN A 39 -6.93 -8.89 12.27
C ASN A 39 -8.45 -8.97 11.98
N ASN A 40 -8.80 -9.79 10.98
CA ASN A 40 -10.17 -9.99 10.48
C ASN A 40 -10.86 -8.78 9.82
N LYS A 41 -10.12 -7.69 9.57
CA LYS A 41 -10.58 -6.53 8.80
C LYS A 41 -9.97 -6.56 7.40
N VAL A 42 -10.75 -6.12 6.42
CA VAL A 42 -10.32 -6.01 5.03
C VAL A 42 -10.37 -4.55 4.59
N GLY A 43 -9.25 -4.05 4.08
CA GLY A 43 -9.10 -2.74 3.46
C GLY A 43 -8.83 -2.90 1.97
N ILE A 44 -9.20 -1.90 1.17
CA ILE A 44 -8.91 -1.88 -0.27
C ILE A 44 -8.28 -0.53 -0.60
N GLY A 45 -7.02 -0.55 -1.06
CA GLY A 45 -6.36 0.61 -1.64
C GLY A 45 -6.40 0.53 -3.17
N ILE A 46 -6.68 1.65 -3.84
CA ILE A 46 -6.68 1.73 -5.31
C ILE A 46 -5.42 2.46 -5.75
N PHE A 47 -4.70 1.92 -6.74
CA PHE A 47 -3.50 2.56 -7.28
C PHE A 47 -3.49 2.56 -8.83
N PRO A 48 -2.87 3.58 -9.45
CA PRO A 48 -2.86 3.73 -10.90
C PRO A 48 -1.98 2.67 -11.60
N ASN A 49 -2.30 2.36 -12.86
CA ASN A 49 -1.53 1.42 -13.68
C ASN A 49 -0.23 2.05 -14.22
N SER A 50 -0.15 3.36 -14.30
CA SER A 50 1.06 4.08 -14.68
C SER A 50 0.93 5.50 -14.16
N GLY A 51 2.01 6.02 -13.59
CA GLY A 51 2.08 7.41 -13.17
C GLY A 51 3.03 8.16 -14.09
N SER A 52 2.54 9.17 -14.80
CA SER A 52 3.39 10.28 -15.27
C SER A 52 3.71 11.23 -14.12
N ASP A 53 2.93 11.17 -13.04
CA ASP A 53 3.09 11.98 -11.84
C ASP A 53 4.02 11.28 -10.82
N TRP A 54 5.07 12.00 -10.43
CA TRP A 54 6.06 11.53 -9.47
C TRP A 54 5.50 11.36 -8.05
N ARG A 55 4.34 11.96 -7.73
CA ARG A 55 3.67 11.81 -6.42
C ARG A 55 2.72 10.61 -6.36
N GLY A 56 2.51 9.91 -7.46
CA GLY A 56 1.57 8.78 -7.47
C GLY A 56 1.96 7.66 -6.49
N ILE A 57 3.25 7.28 -6.44
CA ILE A 57 3.76 6.28 -5.47
C ILE A 57 3.56 6.74 -4.02
N PRO A 58 4.09 7.90 -3.59
CA PRO A 58 3.94 8.32 -2.20
C PRO A 58 2.48 8.51 -1.79
N ASN A 59 1.60 8.94 -2.71
CA ASN A 59 0.16 9.03 -2.45
C ASN A 59 -0.46 7.64 -2.23
N ALA A 60 -0.13 6.65 -3.08
CA ALA A 60 -0.61 5.28 -2.91
C ALA A 60 -0.15 4.67 -1.58
N ILE A 61 1.13 4.86 -1.20
CA ILE A 61 1.66 4.41 0.10
C ILE A 61 0.92 5.12 1.25
N SER A 62 0.70 6.42 1.14
CA SER A 62 -0.01 7.20 2.17
C SER A 62 -1.43 6.67 2.39
N ASP A 63 -2.14 6.32 1.31
CA ASP A 63 -3.47 5.71 1.37
C ASP A 63 -3.46 4.33 2.04
N VAL A 64 -2.49 3.49 1.67
CA VAL A 64 -2.26 2.17 2.29
C VAL A 64 -2.00 2.32 3.79
N ARG A 65 -1.10 3.22 4.20
CA ARG A 65 -0.80 3.49 5.61
C ARG A 65 -2.03 3.95 6.37
N LYS A 66 -2.84 4.86 5.81
CA LYS A 66 -4.08 5.34 6.44
C LYS A 66 -5.08 4.21 6.62
N SER A 67 -5.25 3.37 5.61
CA SER A 67 -6.13 2.19 5.65
C SER A 67 -5.69 1.20 6.73
N LEU A 68 -4.41 0.86 6.78
CA LEU A 68 -3.82 -0.02 7.81
C LEU A 68 -4.01 0.55 9.22
N ARG A 69 -3.72 1.85 9.42
CA ARG A 69 -3.97 2.54 10.69
C ARG A 69 -5.44 2.49 11.11
N LYS A 70 -6.36 2.71 10.17
CA LYS A 70 -7.81 2.65 10.44
C LYS A 70 -8.25 1.23 10.84
N MET A 71 -7.58 0.21 10.33
CA MET A 71 -7.84 -1.18 10.75
C MET A 71 -7.26 -1.50 12.13
N GLY A 72 -6.42 -0.64 12.70
CA GLY A 72 -5.75 -0.86 13.98
C GLY A 72 -4.40 -1.58 13.82
N ALA A 73 -3.88 -1.66 12.60
CA ALA A 73 -2.53 -2.13 12.39
C ALA A 73 -1.55 -1.12 12.98
N THR A 74 -0.50 -1.63 13.61
CA THR A 74 0.60 -0.83 14.14
C THR A 74 1.80 -0.99 13.22
N ARG A 75 2.28 0.13 12.69
CA ARG A 75 3.54 0.14 11.94
C ARG A 75 4.65 -0.11 12.95
N GLN A 76 5.52 -1.09 12.71
CA GLN A 76 6.81 -1.14 13.39
C GLN A 76 7.55 0.14 13.02
N LYS A 77 7.64 1.05 13.99
CA LYS A 77 8.36 2.30 13.87
C LYS A 77 9.84 1.94 13.86
N ASN A 78 10.44 1.77 12.68
CA ASN A 78 11.89 1.81 12.61
C ASN A 78 12.31 3.22 13.03
N ALA A 79 13.20 3.28 14.02
CA ALA A 79 13.69 4.47 14.70
C ALA A 79 14.58 5.38 13.82
N ASN A 80 14.33 5.46 12.52
CA ASN A 80 15.14 6.21 11.56
C ASN A 80 14.26 7.07 10.64
N ASP A 81 13.34 7.82 11.26
CA ASP A 81 12.72 9.02 10.68
C ASP A 81 13.38 10.20 11.41
N ASN A 82 14.58 10.58 10.95
CA ASN A 82 15.28 11.80 11.35
C ASN A 82 15.86 12.46 10.11
#